data_AF-A0A8T4LH60-F1
#
_entry.id   AF-A0A8T4LH60-F1
#
_cell.length_a   1.000
_cell.length_b   1.000
_cell.length_c   1.000
_cell.angle_alpha   90.00
_cell.angle_beta   90.00
_cell.angle_gamma   90.00
#
_symmetry.space_group_name_H-M   'P 1'
#
loop_
_entity.id
_entity.type
_entity.pdbx_description
1 polymer ?
#
loop_
_entity_poly.entity_id
_entity_poly.type
_entity_poly.pdbx_seq_one_letter_code
_entity_poly.pdbx_strand_id
1 'polypeptide(L)'
;MKKRGIYFLVIISLVIIVSGVIGVIAQSNENLIDSGVCGDNQVILTLSKLTNAQGGIVGASNHSVKVCYNSIFNRQYTSSDTTQCADDYSNLVLILSAEKNAHAKAPNMTINQGDVPVCYGDLSCRIIQGACNATLGEKRIVGLSEYDNAHLSLLKEDGYRKNICCTSSFTGSNTSLSISIVNPTMWENFTVSQPIDFEVQIENVSSLSDDIDLTWDFGDGNSTTTTSCISKGKCNTKHIYSQQAHYIINAVARKQNSSEVSSDHVEILLYESGLNLFAIISKPQFNENIASNTPVNFNGNQSFISQCGNSCPTGKQCYNIPNSQLVCYNFAKPARVDLNGTLGSYLFWFNWTFDKGKGNADDKSIIGNWNLNYTGVVEFDRTFFAEGNHTATLIVGYESIS
;
A
#
# COMPACT_ATOMS: atom_id res chain seq x y z
N MET A 1 0.59 -41.03 33.53
CA MET A 1 1.05 -41.08 32.14
C MET A 1 1.17 -39.65 31.61
N LYS A 2 2.39 -39.10 31.57
CA LYS A 2 2.67 -37.76 31.05
C LYS A 2 2.99 -37.90 29.56
N LYS A 3 2.14 -37.39 28.67
CA LYS A 3 2.49 -37.23 27.24
C LYS A 3 3.24 -35.91 27.08
N ARG A 4 4.53 -36.00 26.75
CA ARG A 4 5.37 -34.88 26.33
C ARG A 4 5.05 -34.58 24.86
N GLY A 5 4.51 -33.39 24.59
CA GLY A 5 4.40 -32.85 23.24
C GLY A 5 5.77 -32.34 22.79
N ILE A 6 6.21 -32.77 21.62
CA ILE A 6 7.43 -32.34 20.94
C ILE A 6 7.09 -31.04 20.21
N TYR A 7 7.70 -29.93 20.60
CA TYR A 7 7.67 -28.68 19.83
C TYR A 7 8.80 -28.72 18.80
N PHE A 8 8.45 -28.70 17.51
CA PHE A 8 9.40 -28.45 16.43
C PHE A 8 9.59 -26.93 16.31
N LEU A 9 10.81 -26.46 16.58
CA LEU A 9 11.21 -25.07 16.46
C LEU A 9 12.23 -25.02 15.33
N VAL A 10 11.80 -24.61 14.13
CA VAL A 10 12.69 -24.39 12.99
C VAL A 10 13.20 -22.96 13.09
N ILE A 11 14.43 -22.79 13.60
CA ILE A 11 15.16 -21.53 13.57
C ILE A 11 16.05 -21.57 12.32
N ILE A 12 15.77 -20.72 11.33
CA ILE A 12 16.72 -20.42 10.25
C ILE A 12 17.38 -19.09 10.63
N SER A 13 18.63 -19.16 11.09
CA SER A 13 19.48 -17.99 11.31
C SER A 13 20.48 -17.90 10.17
N LEU A 14 20.30 -16.92 9.29
CA LEU A 14 21.34 -16.51 8.34
C LEU A 14 21.98 -15.21 8.86
N VAL A 15 23.19 -15.33 9.37
CA VAL A 15 24.03 -14.22 9.80
C VAL A 15 24.92 -13.84 8.61
N ILE A 16 24.67 -12.67 8.02
CA ILE A 16 25.59 -12.05 7.06
C ILE A 16 26.26 -10.88 7.79
N ILE A 17 27.54 -11.04 8.12
CA ILE A 17 28.41 -9.97 8.61
C ILE A 17 29.13 -9.41 7.39
N VAL A 18 28.82 -8.17 7.00
CA VAL A 18 29.72 -7.37 6.16
C VAL A 18 30.26 -6.25 7.03
N SER A 19 31.58 -6.27 7.26
CA SER A 19 32.31 -5.27 8.03
C SER A 19 32.99 -4.27 7.12
N GLY A 20 32.98 -2.99 7.52
CA GLY A 20 33.84 -1.90 6.99
C GLY A 20 33.09 -0.96 6.04
N VAL A 21 33.17 0.36 6.10
CA VAL A 21 34.10 1.29 6.76
C VAL A 21 33.34 2.60 7.08
N ILE A 22 33.67 3.23 8.21
CA ILE A 22 33.17 4.55 8.63
C ILE A 22 33.78 5.63 7.72
N GLY A 23 32.91 6.41 7.08
CA GLY A 23 33.23 7.69 6.47
C GLY A 23 32.07 8.65 6.73
N VAL A 24 32.18 9.45 7.78
CA VAL A 24 31.30 10.58 8.04
C VAL A 24 31.65 11.68 7.03
N ILE A 25 30.72 11.98 6.13
CA ILE A 25 30.58 13.31 5.57
C ILE A 25 29.12 13.67 5.75
N ALA A 26 28.84 14.52 6.75
CA ALA A 26 27.59 15.24 6.82
C ALA A 26 27.58 16.23 5.64
N GLN A 27 26.78 15.94 4.63
CA GLN A 27 26.36 16.92 3.63
C GLN A 27 24.84 17.06 3.77
N SER A 28 24.43 18.24 4.23
CA SER A 28 23.05 18.71 4.16
C SER A 28 22.63 18.79 2.70
N ASN A 29 21.92 17.78 2.22
CA ASN A 29 21.22 17.84 0.95
C ASN A 29 19.73 18.00 1.23
N GLU A 30 19.30 19.25 1.32
CA GLU A 30 17.91 19.59 1.01
C GLU A 30 17.72 19.39 -0.51
N ASN A 31 17.17 18.23 -0.87
CA ASN A 31 16.32 17.97 -2.04
C ASN A 31 16.06 16.45 -2.14
N LEU A 32 15.41 15.91 -1.11
CA LEU A 32 14.71 14.64 -1.22
C LEU A 32 13.37 14.96 -1.90
N ILE A 33 13.24 14.63 -3.18
CA ILE A 33 11.93 14.56 -3.82
C ILE A 33 11.22 13.37 -3.18
N ASP A 34 10.30 13.73 -2.29
CA ASP A 34 9.48 12.91 -1.41
C ASP A 34 8.46 12.09 -2.21
N SER A 35 8.71 10.79 -2.33
CA SER A 35 7.80 9.80 -2.91
C SER A 35 7.47 8.73 -1.87
N GLY A 36 6.35 8.87 -1.17
CA GLY A 36 5.88 7.82 -0.25
C GLY A 36 4.68 8.16 0.60
N VAL A 37 4.65 9.35 1.22
CA VAL A 37 3.49 9.81 2.00
C VAL A 37 2.94 11.13 1.54
N CYS A 38 1.63 11.20 1.68
CA CYS A 38 0.86 12.34 1.27
C CYS A 38 0.51 13.14 2.54
N GLY A 39 1.13 14.31 2.67
CA GLY A 39 0.65 15.34 3.60
C GLY A 39 -0.84 15.58 3.38
N ASP A 40 -1.55 16.20 4.32
CA ASP A 40 -3.01 16.36 4.17
C ASP A 40 -3.40 17.12 2.88
N ASN A 41 -2.49 17.97 2.36
CA ASN A 41 -2.63 18.60 1.05
C ASN A 41 -2.55 17.62 -0.14
N GLN A 42 -2.00 16.43 0.03
CA GLN A 42 -1.88 15.37 -0.97
C GLN A 42 -3.02 14.32 -0.90
N VAL A 43 -3.88 14.36 0.12
CA VAL A 43 -4.98 13.39 0.29
C VAL A 43 -6.14 13.76 -0.61
N ILE A 44 -6.55 12.84 -1.50
CA ILE A 44 -7.74 12.97 -2.33
C ILE A 44 -8.99 12.63 -1.52
N LEU A 45 -8.97 11.48 -0.85
CA LEU A 45 -10.03 11.02 0.06
C LEU A 45 -9.50 10.01 1.07
N THR A 46 -10.33 9.64 2.05
CA THR A 46 -10.02 8.61 3.04
C THR A 46 -11.00 7.44 2.97
N LEU A 47 -10.53 6.23 3.32
CA LEU A 47 -11.35 5.02 3.40
C LEU A 47 -11.26 4.39 4.79
N SER A 48 -12.35 3.74 5.21
CA SER A 48 -12.37 3.00 6.49
C SER A 48 -11.48 1.76 6.49
N LYS A 49 -11.19 1.17 5.31
CA LYS A 49 -10.36 -0.03 5.08
C LYS A 49 -10.03 -0.18 3.58
N LEU A 50 -9.26 -1.20 3.18
CA LEU A 50 -8.83 -1.41 1.78
C LEU A 50 -9.94 -1.85 0.81
N THR A 51 -10.94 -2.61 1.27
CA THR A 51 -12.07 -3.08 0.44
C THR A 51 -13.36 -3.04 1.23
N ASN A 52 -14.51 -2.99 0.55
CA ASN A 52 -15.83 -2.90 1.17
C ASN A 52 -15.92 -1.71 2.14
N ALA A 53 -15.24 -0.63 1.79
CA ALA A 53 -14.99 0.51 2.63
C ALA A 53 -16.05 1.59 2.45
N GLN A 54 -16.21 2.37 3.50
CA GLN A 54 -16.92 3.64 3.45
C GLN A 54 -15.89 4.75 3.23
N GLY A 55 -16.31 5.80 2.52
CA GLY A 55 -15.48 6.96 2.21
C GLY A 55 -15.62 8.07 3.26
N GLY A 56 -14.61 8.91 3.33
CA GLY A 56 -14.61 10.14 4.09
C GLY A 56 -13.73 11.21 3.44
N ILE A 57 -13.92 12.45 3.86
CA ILE A 57 -13.06 13.59 3.47
C ILE A 57 -11.74 13.57 4.26
N VAL A 58 -10.82 14.46 3.89
CA VAL A 58 -9.54 14.66 4.61
C VAL A 58 -9.83 15.09 6.06
N GLY A 59 -9.11 14.50 7.03
CA GLY A 59 -9.29 14.80 8.46
C GLY A 59 -10.49 14.12 9.14
N ALA A 60 -11.28 13.32 8.42
CA ALA A 60 -12.35 12.53 9.02
C ALA A 60 -11.78 11.46 9.99
N SER A 61 -12.14 11.54 11.28
CA SER A 61 -11.78 10.52 12.28
C SER A 61 -12.29 9.12 11.86
N ASN A 62 -11.57 8.07 12.27
CA ASN A 62 -11.86 6.64 11.99
C ASN A 62 -11.60 6.13 10.55
N HIS A 63 -10.94 6.90 9.69
CA HIS A 63 -10.52 6.44 8.36
C HIS A 63 -8.99 6.24 8.36
N SER A 64 -8.56 4.97 8.27
CA SER A 64 -7.15 4.60 8.40
C SER A 64 -6.40 4.58 7.06
N VAL A 65 -7.12 4.60 5.94
CA VAL A 65 -6.54 4.57 4.59
C VAL A 65 -6.64 5.94 3.95
N LYS A 66 -5.51 6.48 3.52
CA LYS A 66 -5.45 7.69 2.69
C LYS A 66 -5.31 7.28 1.22
N VAL A 67 -6.09 7.91 0.35
CA VAL A 67 -5.93 7.81 -1.10
C VAL A 67 -5.20 9.07 -1.55
N CYS A 68 -3.96 8.90 -1.98
CA CYS A 68 -2.98 9.97 -2.07
C CYS A 68 -2.64 10.32 -3.51
N TYR A 69 -2.67 11.61 -3.86
CA TYR A 69 -2.30 12.07 -5.19
C TYR A 69 -0.87 11.68 -5.54
N ASN A 70 0.09 11.98 -4.67
CA ASN A 70 1.50 11.69 -4.95
C ASN A 70 1.81 10.20 -5.02
N SER A 71 1.08 9.34 -4.31
CA SER A 71 1.23 7.88 -4.46
C SER A 71 0.59 7.35 -5.75
N ILE A 72 -0.35 8.08 -6.35
CA ILE A 72 -1.04 7.67 -7.57
C ILE A 72 -0.36 8.23 -8.83
N PHE A 73 0.10 9.47 -8.75
CA PHE A 73 0.68 10.24 -9.85
C PHE A 73 2.20 10.46 -9.70
N ASN A 74 2.81 9.91 -8.65
CA ASN A 74 4.25 9.96 -8.39
C ASN A 74 4.85 11.36 -8.40
N ARG A 75 4.04 12.32 -7.93
CA ARG A 75 4.41 13.73 -7.86
C ARG A 75 3.64 14.41 -6.74
N GLN A 76 4.31 15.27 -5.97
CA GLN A 76 3.60 16.14 -5.06
C GLN A 76 2.84 17.21 -5.84
N TYR A 77 1.54 17.33 -5.59
CA TYR A 77 0.75 18.44 -6.09
C TYR A 77 1.10 19.71 -5.30
N THR A 78 1.64 20.74 -5.95
CA THR A 78 2.16 21.93 -5.23
C THR A 78 1.27 23.16 -5.32
N SER A 79 0.13 23.09 -6.02
CA SER A 79 -0.81 24.23 -6.06
C SER A 79 -1.57 24.36 -4.74
N SER A 80 -2.01 25.59 -4.44
CA SER A 80 -2.97 25.84 -3.36
C SER A 80 -4.34 25.23 -3.71
N ASP A 81 -5.19 25.06 -2.69
CA ASP A 81 -6.60 24.67 -2.80
C ASP A 81 -6.84 23.24 -3.33
N THR A 82 -6.07 22.29 -2.82
CA THR A 82 -6.06 20.91 -3.33
C THR A 82 -7.38 20.17 -3.18
N THR A 83 -8.28 20.53 -2.25
CA THR A 83 -9.57 19.83 -2.05
C THR A 83 -10.79 20.67 -2.45
N GLN A 84 -10.60 21.86 -3.00
CA GLN A 84 -11.70 22.74 -3.37
C GLN A 84 -12.30 22.33 -4.72
N CYS A 85 -13.61 22.20 -4.79
CA CYS A 85 -14.30 21.99 -6.06
C CYS A 85 -14.27 23.26 -6.91
N ALA A 86 -13.93 23.11 -8.19
CA ALA A 86 -14.13 24.14 -9.19
C ALA A 86 -15.63 24.47 -9.31
N ASP A 87 -15.97 25.70 -9.72
CA ASP A 87 -17.35 26.16 -9.85
C ASP A 87 -18.19 25.29 -10.81
N ASP A 88 -17.52 24.65 -11.79
CA ASP A 88 -18.11 23.74 -12.77
C ASP A 88 -17.93 22.26 -12.42
N TYR A 89 -17.34 21.94 -11.26
CA TYR A 89 -16.98 20.59 -10.83
C TYR A 89 -16.06 19.84 -11.80
N SER A 90 -15.29 20.56 -12.62
CA SER A 90 -14.32 19.95 -13.56
C SER A 90 -13.25 19.09 -12.87
N ASN A 91 -12.98 19.35 -11.58
CA ASN A 91 -12.04 18.59 -10.75
C ASN A 91 -12.71 17.59 -9.78
N LEU A 92 -13.98 17.23 -10.04
CA LEU A 92 -14.74 16.27 -9.24
C LEU A 92 -14.22 14.84 -9.42
N VAL A 93 -13.85 14.20 -8.31
CA VAL A 93 -13.39 12.80 -8.26
C VAL A 93 -14.55 11.84 -8.06
N LEU A 94 -15.37 12.08 -7.03
CA LEU A 94 -16.57 11.32 -6.70
C LEU A 94 -17.47 12.11 -5.75
N ILE A 95 -18.64 11.56 -5.42
CA ILE A 95 -19.60 12.19 -4.51
C ILE A 95 -19.83 11.28 -3.31
N LEU A 96 -19.77 11.80 -2.09
CA LEU A 96 -20.06 11.07 -0.86
C LEU A 96 -21.46 11.42 -0.33
N SER A 97 -22.13 10.47 0.31
CA SER A 97 -23.42 10.70 0.97
C SER A 97 -23.33 11.48 2.29
N ALA A 98 -22.13 11.66 2.83
CA ALA A 98 -21.81 12.39 4.07
C ALA A 98 -20.30 12.65 4.14
N GLU A 99 -19.84 13.45 5.11
CA GLU A 99 -18.41 13.75 5.30
C GLU A 99 -17.58 12.54 5.78
N LYS A 100 -18.22 11.56 6.42
CA LYS A 100 -17.56 10.39 7.02
C LYS A 100 -18.46 9.16 7.00
N ASN A 101 -17.86 7.96 6.96
CA ASN A 101 -18.57 6.68 6.91
C ASN A 101 -19.63 6.65 5.78
N ALA A 102 -19.31 7.31 4.68
CA ALA A 102 -20.25 7.59 3.61
C ALA A 102 -20.19 6.52 2.53
N HIS A 103 -21.31 6.34 1.85
CA HIS A 103 -21.34 5.64 0.58
C HIS A 103 -20.98 6.61 -0.54
N ALA A 104 -20.44 6.10 -1.63
CA ALA A 104 -19.99 6.89 -2.76
C ALA A 104 -20.95 6.80 -3.95
N LYS A 105 -20.93 7.82 -4.78
CA LYS A 105 -21.55 7.87 -6.10
C LYS A 105 -20.49 8.25 -7.12
N ALA A 106 -20.67 7.75 -8.33
CA ALA A 106 -19.81 8.08 -9.45
C ALA A 106 -19.87 9.60 -9.77
N PRO A 107 -18.78 10.19 -10.28
CA PRO A 107 -18.69 11.64 -10.55
C PRO A 107 -19.67 12.15 -11.61
N ASN A 108 -20.25 11.26 -12.43
CA ASN A 108 -21.27 11.61 -13.42
C ASN A 108 -22.71 11.55 -12.88
N MET A 109 -22.89 11.25 -11.58
CA MET A 109 -24.20 11.24 -10.93
C MET A 109 -24.60 12.64 -10.47
N THR A 110 -25.90 12.88 -10.32
CA THR A 110 -26.41 14.14 -9.78
C THR A 110 -25.97 14.33 -8.32
N ILE A 111 -25.44 15.52 -8.01
CA ILE A 111 -25.16 15.96 -6.63
C ILE A 111 -26.49 16.45 -6.03
N ASN A 112 -26.97 15.75 -5.01
CA ASN A 112 -28.19 16.09 -4.28
C ASN A 112 -27.86 16.95 -3.06
N GLN A 113 -28.89 17.59 -2.49
CA GLN A 113 -28.74 18.32 -1.23
C GLN A 113 -28.25 17.37 -0.11
N GLY A 114 -27.14 17.76 0.54
CA GLY A 114 -26.51 16.98 1.60
C GLY A 114 -25.43 16.00 1.12
N ASP A 115 -25.29 15.82 -0.20
CA ASP A 115 -24.11 15.15 -0.75
C ASP A 115 -22.86 16.02 -0.54
N VAL A 116 -21.72 15.34 -0.40
CA VAL A 116 -20.41 15.95 -0.20
C VAL A 116 -19.54 15.62 -1.42
N PRO A 117 -19.34 16.57 -2.36
CA PRO A 117 -18.47 16.35 -3.50
C PRO A 117 -17.01 16.26 -3.04
N VAL A 118 -16.29 15.26 -3.57
CA VAL A 118 -14.85 15.10 -3.37
C VAL A 118 -14.16 15.57 -4.64
N CYS A 119 -13.47 16.69 -4.54
CA CYS A 119 -12.71 17.27 -5.63
C CYS A 119 -11.23 17.30 -5.28
N TYR A 120 -10.35 17.22 -6.28
CA TYR A 120 -8.93 17.35 -6.01
C TYR A 120 -8.15 18.06 -7.12
N GLY A 121 -7.50 19.16 -6.76
CA GLY A 121 -6.54 19.90 -7.59
C GLY A 121 -7.04 20.10 -9.01
N ASP A 122 -6.31 19.52 -9.97
CA ASP A 122 -6.59 19.55 -11.40
C ASP A 122 -7.07 18.20 -11.96
N LEU A 123 -7.50 17.28 -11.09
CA LEU A 123 -7.87 15.93 -11.52
C LEU A 123 -9.09 15.95 -12.43
N SER A 124 -8.95 15.45 -13.65
CA SER A 124 -10.09 15.20 -14.52
C SER A 124 -10.48 13.74 -14.45
N CYS A 125 -11.63 13.45 -13.82
CA CYS A 125 -12.04 12.09 -13.49
C CYS A 125 -13.28 11.63 -14.24
N ARG A 126 -13.32 10.32 -14.55
CA ARG A 126 -14.51 9.64 -15.07
C ARG A 126 -14.60 8.22 -14.51
N ILE A 127 -15.80 7.65 -14.55
CA ILE A 127 -16.02 6.26 -14.15
C ILE A 127 -15.90 5.31 -15.34
N ILE A 128 -15.17 4.20 -15.16
CA ILE A 128 -14.94 3.18 -16.18
C ILE A 128 -15.23 1.79 -15.61
N GLN A 129 -16.06 1.03 -16.32
CA GLN A 129 -16.22 -0.39 -16.04
C GLN A 129 -15.08 -1.16 -16.71
N GLY A 130 -14.09 -1.58 -15.91
CA GLY A 130 -12.84 -2.18 -16.41
C GLY A 130 -11.61 -1.33 -16.08
N ALA A 131 -10.48 -1.58 -16.75
CA ALA A 131 -9.22 -0.90 -16.46
C ALA A 131 -9.22 0.57 -16.93
N CYS A 132 -8.50 1.43 -16.20
CA CYS A 132 -8.22 2.81 -16.62
C CYS A 132 -7.31 2.84 -17.86
N ASN A 133 -7.44 3.87 -18.68
CA ASN A 133 -6.69 3.99 -19.92
C ASN A 133 -5.31 4.62 -19.69
N ALA A 134 -4.31 3.77 -19.49
CA ALA A 134 -2.92 4.20 -19.30
C ALA A 134 -2.36 5.04 -20.47
N THR A 135 -2.83 4.82 -21.71
CA THR A 135 -2.41 5.60 -22.89
C THR A 135 -2.86 7.06 -22.81
N LEU A 136 -3.94 7.34 -22.09
CA LEU A 136 -4.41 8.71 -21.81
C LEU A 136 -3.81 9.28 -20.52
N GLY A 137 -2.90 8.55 -19.86
CA GLY A 137 -2.35 8.92 -18.56
C GLY A 137 -3.32 8.73 -17.41
N GLU A 138 -4.37 7.92 -17.57
CA GLU A 138 -5.33 7.69 -16.49
C GLU A 138 -4.77 6.78 -15.42
N LYS A 139 -4.94 7.21 -14.17
CA LYS A 139 -4.64 6.41 -12.99
C LYS A 139 -5.92 6.08 -12.25
N ARG A 140 -5.99 4.86 -11.71
CA ARG A 140 -7.12 4.41 -10.89
C ARG A 140 -7.02 5.03 -9.50
N ILE A 141 -8.05 5.74 -9.09
CA ILE A 141 -8.17 6.28 -7.73
C ILE A 141 -8.74 5.22 -6.79
N VAL A 142 -9.94 4.71 -7.11
CA VAL A 142 -10.70 3.73 -6.32
C VAL A 142 -11.66 2.94 -7.22
N GLY A 143 -12.06 1.74 -6.80
CA GLY A 143 -13.15 0.96 -7.39
C GLY A 143 -14.44 1.06 -6.57
N LEU A 144 -15.58 1.14 -7.24
CA LEU A 144 -16.91 1.23 -6.63
C LEU A 144 -17.68 -0.09 -6.82
N SER A 145 -18.46 -0.47 -5.79
CA SER A 145 -19.38 -1.60 -5.91
C SER A 145 -20.52 -1.32 -6.89
N GLU A 146 -21.06 -0.11 -6.87
CA GLU A 146 -22.14 0.35 -7.75
C GLU A 146 -21.94 1.79 -8.24
N TYR A 147 -22.78 2.29 -9.14
CA TYR A 147 -22.70 3.70 -9.60
C TYR A 147 -23.22 4.69 -8.55
N ASP A 148 -24.12 4.23 -7.67
CA ASP A 148 -24.72 4.98 -6.57
C ASP A 148 -24.74 4.10 -5.32
N ASN A 149 -24.76 4.74 -4.15
CA ASN A 149 -24.79 4.07 -2.84
C ASN A 149 -23.69 3.00 -2.70
N ALA A 150 -22.52 3.27 -3.25
CA ALA A 150 -21.45 2.31 -3.40
C ALA A 150 -20.52 2.26 -2.20
N HIS A 151 -20.01 1.06 -1.91
CA HIS A 151 -18.80 0.92 -1.12
C HIS A 151 -17.57 1.07 -2.03
N LEU A 152 -16.44 1.39 -1.42
CA LEU A 152 -15.17 1.69 -2.08
C LEU A 152 -14.15 0.58 -1.85
N SER A 153 -13.25 0.40 -2.81
CA SER A 153 -12.12 -0.53 -2.69
C SER A 153 -10.89 -0.01 -3.41
N LEU A 154 -9.73 -0.11 -2.77
CA LEU A 154 -8.42 -0.02 -3.41
C LEU A 154 -7.99 -1.36 -4.01
N LEU A 155 -8.57 -2.47 -3.58
CA LEU A 155 -8.29 -3.79 -4.17
C LEU A 155 -9.01 -3.94 -5.52
N LYS A 156 -8.35 -4.57 -6.48
CA LYS A 156 -8.93 -4.92 -7.79
C LYS A 156 -9.72 -6.23 -7.67
N GLU A 157 -10.95 -6.14 -7.18
CA GLU A 157 -11.84 -7.29 -6.96
C GLU A 157 -13.07 -7.26 -7.90
N ASP A 158 -13.66 -8.43 -8.18
CA ASP A 158 -14.78 -8.57 -9.13
C ASP A 158 -16.00 -7.71 -8.78
N GLY A 159 -16.22 -7.49 -7.48
CA GLY A 159 -17.30 -6.64 -6.98
C GLY A 159 -17.06 -5.13 -7.13
N TYR A 160 -15.84 -4.68 -7.48
CA TYR A 160 -15.44 -3.26 -7.48
C TYR A 160 -14.87 -2.81 -8.83
N ARG A 161 -15.35 -3.37 -9.94
CA ARG A 161 -14.83 -3.14 -11.30
C ARG A 161 -15.23 -1.79 -11.92
N LYS A 162 -16.01 -0.97 -11.23
CA LYS A 162 -16.39 0.39 -11.66
C LYS A 162 -15.36 1.37 -11.09
N ASN A 163 -14.30 1.62 -11.85
CA ASN A 163 -13.13 2.38 -11.40
C ASN A 163 -13.28 3.87 -11.67
N ILE A 164 -12.94 4.69 -10.68
CA ILE A 164 -12.69 6.12 -10.87
C ILE A 164 -11.30 6.27 -11.46
N CYS A 165 -11.24 6.73 -12.71
CA CYS A 165 -10.03 6.92 -13.49
C CYS A 165 -9.81 8.41 -13.68
N CYS A 166 -8.66 8.92 -13.29
CA CYS A 166 -8.35 10.36 -13.38
C CYS A 166 -7.04 10.60 -14.11
N THR A 167 -6.97 11.74 -14.81
CA THR A 167 -5.72 12.35 -15.30
C THR A 167 -5.39 13.59 -14.48
N SER A 168 -4.15 14.06 -14.55
CA SER A 168 -3.70 15.33 -13.98
C SER A 168 -2.84 16.04 -15.03
N SER A 169 -3.09 17.34 -15.25
CA SER A 169 -2.31 18.21 -16.14
C SER A 169 -1.03 18.76 -15.49
N PHE A 170 -0.97 18.79 -14.16
CA PHE A 170 0.15 19.21 -13.35
C PHE A 170 1.39 18.33 -13.56
N THR A 171 1.22 17.14 -14.12
CA THR A 171 2.31 16.26 -14.58
C THR A 171 3.00 16.77 -15.87
N GLY A 172 2.50 17.83 -16.51
CA GLY A 172 2.99 18.34 -17.79
C GLY A 172 4.32 19.14 -17.76
N SER A 173 5.27 18.70 -18.59
CA SER A 173 6.61 19.27 -18.86
C SER A 173 7.59 19.23 -17.68
N ASN A 174 8.11 18.03 -17.39
CA ASN A 174 9.19 17.84 -16.44
C ASN A 174 10.47 17.37 -17.14
N THR A 175 11.56 18.14 -17.06
CA THR A 175 12.90 17.69 -17.48
C THR A 175 13.64 16.95 -16.36
N SER A 176 13.08 16.93 -15.14
CA SER A 176 13.65 16.14 -14.05
C SER A 176 13.28 14.67 -14.19
N LEU A 177 14.17 13.79 -13.74
CA LEU A 177 13.90 12.36 -13.68
C LEU A 177 12.64 12.09 -12.83
N SER A 178 11.68 11.38 -13.41
CA SER A 178 10.44 10.94 -12.77
C SER A 178 10.11 9.53 -13.26
N ILE A 179 9.88 8.60 -12.34
CA ILE A 179 9.50 7.22 -12.65
C ILE A 179 8.17 6.85 -11.99
N SER A 180 7.51 5.86 -12.56
CA SER A 180 6.27 5.29 -12.04
C SER A 180 6.21 3.81 -12.33
N ILE A 181 5.99 2.97 -11.32
CA ILE A 181 5.67 1.56 -11.52
C ILE A 181 4.26 1.50 -12.11
N VAL A 182 4.15 0.93 -13.31
CA VAL A 182 2.87 0.79 -14.02
C VAL A 182 2.34 -0.64 -13.99
N ASN A 183 3.22 -1.60 -13.68
CA ASN A 183 2.88 -2.99 -13.44
C ASN A 183 3.87 -3.58 -12.42
N PRO A 184 3.42 -4.31 -11.38
CA PRO A 184 2.03 -4.49 -10.98
C PRO A 184 1.40 -3.19 -10.47
N THR A 185 0.10 -3.20 -10.22
CA THR A 185 -0.60 -2.08 -9.57
C THR A 185 -0.74 -2.27 -8.06
N MET A 186 -0.99 -1.17 -7.34
CA MET A 186 -1.21 -1.21 -5.88
C MET A 186 -2.26 -2.25 -5.50
N TRP A 187 -1.87 -3.11 -4.56
CA TRP A 187 -2.64 -4.21 -3.99
C TRP A 187 -3.10 -5.27 -5.00
N GLU A 188 -2.35 -5.47 -6.07
CA GLU A 188 -2.62 -6.55 -7.01
C GLU A 188 -2.27 -7.92 -6.41
N ASN A 189 -3.10 -8.91 -6.74
CA ASN A 189 -3.05 -10.24 -6.15
C ASN A 189 -2.43 -11.23 -7.15
N PHE A 190 -1.47 -12.02 -6.68
CA PHE A 190 -0.76 -13.03 -7.48
C PHE A 190 -0.71 -14.36 -6.75
N THR A 191 -0.33 -15.41 -7.48
CA THR A 191 0.01 -16.70 -6.86
C THR A 191 1.50 -16.86 -6.67
N VAL A 192 1.90 -17.58 -5.61
CA VAL A 192 3.30 -17.98 -5.44
C VAL A 192 3.80 -18.75 -6.66
N SER A 193 5.10 -18.63 -6.97
CA SER A 193 5.75 -19.21 -8.15
C SER A 193 5.28 -18.68 -9.51
N GLN A 194 4.33 -17.73 -9.55
CA GLN A 194 3.97 -17.03 -10.78
C GLN A 194 5.05 -15.99 -11.13
N PRO A 195 5.55 -15.97 -12.38
CA PRO A 195 6.36 -14.85 -12.88
C PRO A 195 5.51 -13.59 -12.94
N ILE A 196 5.95 -12.54 -12.25
CA ILE A 196 5.32 -11.22 -12.25
C ILE A 196 6.18 -10.29 -13.09
N ASP A 197 5.56 -9.62 -14.06
CA ASP A 197 6.18 -8.55 -14.84
C ASP A 197 6.20 -7.26 -14.01
N PHE A 198 7.39 -6.68 -13.88
CA PHE A 198 7.62 -5.38 -13.25
C PHE A 198 8.00 -4.37 -14.32
N GLU A 199 7.14 -3.38 -14.51
CA GLU A 199 7.26 -2.38 -15.57
C GLU A 199 7.29 -0.98 -14.97
N VAL A 200 8.25 -0.19 -15.44
CA VAL A 200 8.38 1.22 -15.06
C VAL A 200 8.09 2.09 -16.27
N GLN A 201 7.28 3.11 -16.05
CA GLN A 201 7.17 4.25 -16.94
C GLN A 201 8.15 5.32 -16.47
N ILE A 202 9.00 5.79 -17.38
CA ILE A 202 9.87 6.94 -17.15
C ILE A 202 9.25 8.11 -17.89
N GLU A 203 8.97 9.20 -17.18
CA GLU A 203 8.37 10.37 -17.80
C GLU A 203 9.40 11.14 -18.63
N ASN A 204 8.98 11.67 -19.78
CA ASN A 204 9.78 12.52 -20.65
C ASN A 204 11.18 11.96 -20.99
N VAL A 205 11.29 10.64 -21.25
CA VAL A 205 12.56 9.95 -21.60
C VAL A 205 13.36 10.69 -22.67
N SER A 206 12.69 11.24 -23.70
CA SER A 206 13.33 11.98 -24.79
C SER A 206 13.98 13.30 -24.37
N SER A 207 13.62 13.83 -23.21
CA SER A 207 14.19 15.05 -22.62
C SER A 207 15.30 14.78 -21.62
N LEU A 208 15.50 13.51 -21.23
CA LEU A 208 16.61 13.12 -20.36
C LEU A 208 17.92 13.21 -21.15
N SER A 209 18.83 14.07 -20.70
CA SER A 209 20.17 14.25 -21.29
C SER A 209 21.10 13.06 -21.07
N ASP A 210 20.82 12.27 -20.03
CA ASP A 210 21.65 11.16 -19.56
C ASP A 210 20.77 9.93 -19.34
N ASP A 211 21.39 8.75 -19.41
CA ASP A 211 20.73 7.48 -19.09
C ASP A 211 20.52 7.36 -17.57
N ILE A 212 19.82 6.30 -17.14
CA ILE A 212 19.52 6.03 -15.73
C ILE A 212 19.97 4.63 -15.33
N ASP A 213 20.38 4.51 -14.06
CA ASP A 213 20.54 3.24 -13.37
C ASP A 213 19.28 2.95 -12.57
N LEU A 214 18.64 1.82 -12.83
CA LEU A 214 17.39 1.43 -12.17
C LEU A 214 17.63 0.24 -11.25
N THR A 215 17.22 0.38 -10.00
CA THR A 215 17.25 -0.69 -9.00
C THR A 215 15.83 -1.08 -8.62
N TRP A 216 15.53 -2.38 -8.69
CA TRP A 216 14.31 -2.98 -8.15
C TRP A 216 14.67 -3.72 -6.86
N ASP A 217 14.00 -3.38 -5.76
CA ASP A 217 13.97 -4.15 -4.52
C ASP A 217 12.59 -4.81 -4.41
N PHE A 218 12.56 -6.13 -4.34
CA PHE A 218 11.31 -6.90 -4.36
C PHE A 218 10.73 -7.15 -2.97
N GLY A 219 11.38 -6.67 -1.90
CA GLY A 219 10.88 -6.80 -0.52
C GLY A 219 10.96 -8.23 0.06
N ASP A 220 11.51 -9.19 -0.69
CA ASP A 220 11.76 -10.57 -0.27
C ASP A 220 13.26 -10.82 0.04
N GLY A 221 14.05 -9.75 0.12
CA GLY A 221 15.50 -9.78 0.26
C GLY A 221 16.27 -9.89 -1.06
N ASN A 222 15.58 -10.03 -2.20
CA ASN A 222 16.21 -9.97 -3.52
C ASN A 222 16.10 -8.56 -4.11
N SER A 223 17.13 -8.17 -4.85
CA SER A 223 17.15 -6.92 -5.60
C SER A 223 17.89 -7.10 -6.92
N THR A 224 17.59 -6.26 -7.90
CA THR A 224 18.29 -6.22 -9.19
C THR A 224 18.60 -4.80 -9.58
N THR A 225 19.80 -4.56 -10.12
CA THR A 225 20.19 -3.25 -10.64
C THR A 225 20.59 -3.37 -12.11
N THR A 226 19.97 -2.55 -12.96
CA THR A 226 20.31 -2.43 -14.38
C THR A 226 20.89 -1.06 -14.64
N THR A 227 22.16 -1.01 -15.03
CA THR A 227 22.83 0.25 -15.39
C THR A 227 22.51 0.66 -16.82
N SER A 228 22.31 1.96 -17.07
CA SER A 228 21.94 2.50 -18.39
C SER A 228 20.73 1.76 -18.99
N CYS A 229 19.64 1.70 -18.22
CA CYS A 229 18.50 0.84 -18.57
C CYS A 229 17.75 1.32 -19.82
N ILE A 230 17.76 2.63 -20.12
CA ILE A 230 17.04 3.22 -21.26
C ILE A 230 17.73 2.80 -22.56
N SER A 231 19.04 3.05 -22.69
CA SER A 231 19.78 2.72 -23.92
C SER A 231 19.82 1.22 -24.19
N LYS A 232 19.76 0.39 -23.13
CA LYS A 232 19.71 -1.08 -23.25
C LYS A 232 18.31 -1.63 -23.47
N GLY A 233 17.27 -0.84 -23.28
CA GLY A 233 15.87 -1.30 -23.34
C GLY A 233 15.54 -2.35 -22.27
N LYS A 234 16.11 -2.21 -21.06
CA LYS A 234 16.03 -3.22 -19.97
C LYS A 234 15.59 -2.64 -18.62
N CYS A 235 14.76 -1.59 -18.63
CA CYS A 235 14.21 -1.03 -17.39
C CYS A 235 13.15 -1.94 -16.75
N ASN A 236 12.46 -2.75 -17.56
CA ASN A 236 11.48 -3.72 -17.07
C ASN A 236 12.16 -5.04 -16.70
N THR A 237 11.59 -5.76 -15.73
CA THR A 237 12.13 -7.03 -15.24
C THR A 237 11.01 -8.00 -14.88
N LYS A 238 11.37 -9.24 -14.54
CA LYS A 238 10.47 -10.24 -13.98
C LYS A 238 11.01 -10.73 -12.64
N HIS A 239 10.12 -11.04 -11.72
CA HIS A 239 10.48 -11.67 -10.45
C HIS A 239 9.49 -12.80 -10.10
N ILE A 240 9.95 -13.76 -9.30
CA ILE A 240 9.15 -14.91 -8.85
C ILE A 240 9.28 -15.01 -7.33
N TYR A 241 8.14 -14.92 -6.64
CA TYR A 241 8.08 -15.09 -5.19
C TYR A 241 7.85 -16.55 -4.82
N SER A 242 8.51 -17.01 -3.75
CA SER A 242 8.43 -18.40 -3.27
C SER A 242 7.50 -18.58 -2.05
N GLN A 243 7.06 -17.48 -1.43
CA GLN A 243 6.27 -17.51 -0.20
C GLN A 243 5.06 -16.60 -0.31
N GLN A 244 3.93 -17.02 0.26
CA GLN A 244 2.78 -16.15 0.47
C GLN A 244 3.14 -15.05 1.47
N ALA A 245 2.85 -13.79 1.14
CA ALA A 245 3.02 -12.65 2.02
C ALA A 245 2.44 -11.39 1.37
N HIS A 246 2.47 -10.31 2.13
CA HIS A 246 2.40 -8.95 1.63
C HIS A 246 3.82 -8.46 1.33
N TYR A 247 4.07 -7.98 0.10
CA TYR A 247 5.36 -7.46 -0.32
C TYR A 247 5.24 -5.99 -0.73
N ILE A 248 6.25 -5.20 -0.33
CA ILE A 248 6.45 -3.82 -0.77
C ILE A 248 7.63 -3.85 -1.75
N ILE A 249 7.38 -3.48 -3.00
CA ILE A 249 8.36 -3.43 -4.07
C ILE A 249 8.75 -1.99 -4.28
N ASN A 250 10.04 -1.70 -4.35
CA ASN A 250 10.57 -0.35 -4.55
C ASN A 250 11.41 -0.30 -5.83
N ALA A 251 11.11 0.65 -6.71
CA ALA A 251 11.91 0.99 -7.87
C ALA A 251 12.64 2.30 -7.58
N VAL A 252 13.97 2.34 -7.77
CA VAL A 252 14.80 3.53 -7.59
C VAL A 252 15.61 3.77 -8.85
N ALA A 253 15.31 4.86 -9.55
CA ALA A 253 16.08 5.35 -10.68
C ALA A 253 17.05 6.44 -10.23
N ARG A 254 18.30 6.34 -10.67
CA ARG A 254 19.31 7.39 -10.51
C ARG A 254 19.77 7.83 -11.89
N LYS A 255 19.71 9.13 -12.17
CA LYS A 255 20.22 9.68 -13.42
C LYS A 255 21.75 9.66 -13.40
N GLN A 256 22.36 9.15 -14.45
CA GLN A 256 23.81 9.11 -14.57
C GLN A 256 24.36 10.55 -14.63
N ASN A 257 25.56 10.75 -14.06
CA ASN A 257 26.23 12.06 -14.01
C ASN A 257 25.45 13.18 -13.28
N SER A 258 24.40 12.83 -12.53
CA SER A 258 23.56 13.74 -11.77
C SER A 258 23.31 13.19 -10.37
N SER A 259 22.88 14.04 -9.45
CA SER A 259 22.36 13.64 -8.14
C SER A 259 20.85 13.38 -8.17
N GLU A 260 20.20 13.51 -9.33
CA GLU A 260 18.77 13.26 -9.48
C GLU A 260 18.44 11.78 -9.22
N VAL A 261 17.51 11.59 -8.28
CA VAL A 261 16.94 10.29 -7.92
C VAL A 261 15.43 10.41 -8.00
N SER A 262 14.78 9.39 -8.54
CA SER A 262 13.33 9.23 -8.48
C SER A 262 13.04 7.80 -8.04
N SER A 263 12.04 7.64 -7.19
CA SER A 263 11.60 6.33 -6.73
C SER A 263 10.09 6.22 -6.77
N ASP A 264 9.63 5.00 -6.87
CA ASP A 264 8.22 4.65 -6.71
C ASP A 264 8.12 3.28 -6.05
N HIS A 265 7.00 2.99 -5.40
CA HIS A 265 6.75 1.72 -4.76
C HIS A 265 5.37 1.16 -5.10
N VAL A 266 5.25 -0.16 -5.00
CA VAL A 266 3.97 -0.85 -5.13
C VAL A 266 3.84 -1.95 -4.09
N GLU A 267 2.66 -2.09 -3.52
CA GLU A 267 2.32 -3.17 -2.60
C GLU A 267 1.55 -4.28 -3.34
N ILE A 268 1.90 -5.55 -3.12
CA ILE A 268 1.19 -6.71 -3.73
C ILE A 268 0.96 -7.81 -2.70
N LEU A 269 -0.02 -8.67 -2.98
CA LEU A 269 -0.37 -9.80 -2.13
C LEU A 269 -0.15 -11.11 -2.89
N LEU A 270 0.65 -11.99 -2.32
CA LEU A 270 0.94 -13.32 -2.88
C LEU A 270 0.17 -14.39 -2.10
N TYR A 271 -0.61 -15.17 -2.83
CA TYR A 271 -1.48 -16.22 -2.29
C TYR A 271 -1.03 -17.62 -2.72
N GLU A 272 -1.34 -18.60 -1.89
CA GLU A 272 -1.27 -20.02 -2.21
C GLU A 272 -2.51 -20.78 -1.70
N SER A 273 -2.65 -22.05 -2.09
CA SER A 273 -3.73 -22.90 -1.59
C SER A 273 -3.61 -23.12 -0.08
N GLY A 274 -4.70 -22.94 0.66
CA GLY A 274 -4.71 -23.05 2.12
C GLY A 274 -4.82 -21.70 2.84
N LEU A 275 -4.28 -21.64 4.05
CA LEU A 275 -4.35 -20.46 4.93
C LEU A 275 -3.20 -19.51 4.61
N ASN A 276 -3.54 -18.25 4.34
CA ASN A 276 -2.60 -17.18 4.04
C ASN A 276 -2.71 -16.09 5.12
N LEU A 277 -1.57 -15.53 5.54
CA LEU A 277 -1.49 -14.46 6.53
C LEU A 277 -0.82 -13.24 5.92
N PHE A 278 -1.47 -12.09 6.07
CA PHE A 278 -0.97 -10.82 5.56
C PHE A 278 -0.73 -9.86 6.72
N ALA A 279 0.55 -9.55 6.97
CA ALA A 279 0.97 -8.47 7.85
C ALA A 279 0.95 -7.15 7.06
N ILE A 280 0.07 -6.24 7.45
CA ILE A 280 -0.10 -4.95 6.78
C ILE A 280 0.04 -3.85 7.82
N ILE A 281 1.02 -2.98 7.60
CA ILE A 281 1.23 -1.73 8.31
C ILE A 281 0.50 -0.65 7.49
N SER A 282 -0.68 -0.25 7.93
CA SER A 282 -1.46 0.81 7.26
C SER A 282 -1.01 2.21 7.65
N LYS A 283 -0.34 2.35 8.81
CA LYS A 283 0.36 3.56 9.23
C LYS A 283 1.62 3.23 10.05
N PRO A 284 2.69 4.03 9.98
CA PRO A 284 2.92 5.04 8.94
C PRO A 284 3.02 4.36 7.56
N GLN A 285 2.80 5.10 6.47
CA GLN A 285 2.99 4.49 5.14
C GLN A 285 4.49 4.28 4.87
N PHE A 286 4.80 3.46 3.88
CA PHE A 286 6.18 3.21 3.48
C PHE A 286 6.87 4.53 3.08
N ASN A 287 8.08 4.75 3.61
CA ASN A 287 8.87 5.98 3.45
C ASN A 287 8.16 7.28 3.90
N GLU A 288 7.25 7.22 4.88
CA GLU A 288 6.65 8.41 5.46
C GLU A 288 7.69 9.36 6.06
N ASN A 289 7.68 10.62 5.61
CA ASN A 289 8.44 11.68 6.27
C ASN A 289 7.65 12.23 7.45
N ILE A 290 8.18 12.02 8.65
CA ILE A 290 7.54 12.42 9.90
C ILE A 290 8.42 13.45 10.60
N ALA A 291 7.83 14.57 10.99
CA ALA A 291 8.56 15.64 11.68
C ALA A 291 9.23 15.11 12.95
N SER A 292 10.48 15.51 13.18
CA SER A 292 11.25 15.14 14.38
C SER A 292 10.45 15.43 15.65
N ASN A 293 10.52 14.53 16.63
CA ASN A 293 9.82 14.60 17.92
C ASN A 293 8.28 14.57 17.85
N THR A 294 7.68 14.19 16.72
CA THR A 294 6.24 13.89 16.68
C THR A 294 6.01 12.39 16.95
N PRO A 295 4.96 12.03 17.72
CA PRO A 295 4.56 10.64 17.86
C PRO A 295 4.18 10.05 16.51
N VAL A 296 4.80 8.94 16.15
CA VAL A 296 4.48 8.15 14.95
C VAL A 296 3.32 7.22 15.28
N ASN A 297 2.21 7.38 14.56
CA ASN A 297 1.07 6.49 14.68
C ASN A 297 1.31 5.20 13.91
N PHE A 298 1.44 4.08 14.62
CA PHE A 298 1.52 2.75 14.04
C PHE A 298 0.13 2.13 14.00
N ASN A 299 -0.26 1.60 12.85
CA ASN A 299 -1.54 0.94 12.66
C ASN A 299 -1.38 -0.34 11.83
N GLY A 300 -1.72 -1.48 12.43
CA GLY A 300 -1.73 -2.81 11.82
C GLY A 300 -3.14 -3.37 11.60
N ASN A 301 -4.19 -2.57 11.78
CA ASN A 301 -5.59 -3.02 11.76
C ASN A 301 -6.01 -3.69 10.44
N GLN A 302 -5.23 -3.48 9.38
CA GLN A 302 -5.49 -4.03 8.06
C GLN A 302 -5.04 -5.45 7.91
N SER A 303 -4.08 -5.91 8.73
CA SER A 303 -3.61 -7.29 8.73
C SER A 303 -4.79 -8.27 8.83
N PHE A 304 -4.70 -9.39 8.12
CA PHE A 304 -5.79 -10.37 8.04
C PHE A 304 -5.29 -11.77 7.68
N ILE A 305 -6.21 -12.73 7.79
CA ILE A 305 -6.02 -14.12 7.35
C ILE A 305 -7.04 -14.40 6.26
N SER A 306 -6.64 -15.11 5.21
CA SER A 306 -7.54 -15.63 4.19
C SER A 306 -7.39 -17.14 4.03
N GLN A 307 -8.46 -17.80 3.59
CA GLN A 307 -8.43 -19.20 3.16
C GLN A 307 -8.71 -19.29 1.68
N CYS A 308 -7.83 -19.98 0.97
CA CYS A 308 -7.88 -20.16 -0.48
C CYS A 308 -8.01 -21.64 -0.83
N GLY A 309 -8.76 -21.93 -1.89
CA GLY A 309 -8.91 -23.28 -2.45
C GLY A 309 -9.50 -23.25 -3.85
N ASN A 310 -9.86 -24.41 -4.39
CA ASN A 310 -10.38 -24.51 -5.76
C ASN A 310 -11.89 -24.20 -5.86
N SER A 311 -12.56 -23.96 -4.74
CA SER A 311 -13.98 -23.62 -4.69
C SER A 311 -14.29 -22.75 -3.49
N CYS A 312 -15.30 -21.89 -3.61
CA CYS A 312 -15.78 -21.08 -2.49
C CYS A 312 -16.52 -21.97 -1.48
N PRO A 313 -16.15 -21.96 -0.19
CA PRO A 313 -16.88 -22.72 0.82
C PRO A 313 -18.33 -22.25 0.97
N THR A 314 -19.23 -23.19 1.29
CA THR A 314 -20.65 -22.90 1.49
C THR A 314 -20.86 -21.84 2.58
N GLY A 315 -21.64 -20.81 2.26
CA GLY A 315 -21.97 -19.72 3.19
C GLY A 315 -20.86 -18.67 3.37
N LYS A 316 -19.80 -18.69 2.56
CA LYS A 316 -18.77 -17.64 2.53
C LYS A 316 -18.94 -16.75 1.29
N GLN A 317 -18.51 -15.49 1.42
CA GLN A 317 -18.32 -14.59 0.28
C GLN A 317 -16.86 -14.66 -0.14
N CYS A 318 -16.61 -15.15 -1.35
CA CYS A 318 -15.26 -15.34 -1.86
C CYS A 318 -14.96 -14.42 -3.06
N TYR A 319 -13.68 -14.24 -3.33
CA TYR A 319 -13.13 -13.56 -4.49
C TYR A 319 -12.13 -14.48 -5.21
N ASN A 320 -11.98 -14.29 -6.52
CA ASN A 320 -11.03 -15.05 -7.32
C ASN A 320 -9.67 -14.35 -7.33
N ILE A 321 -8.58 -15.12 -7.27
CA ILE A 321 -7.24 -14.59 -7.53
C ILE A 321 -7.05 -14.51 -9.06
N PRO A 322 -6.68 -13.33 -9.61
CA PRO A 322 -6.47 -13.17 -11.05
C PRO A 322 -5.49 -14.19 -11.62
N ASN A 323 -5.75 -14.65 -12.85
CA ASN A 323 -4.91 -15.60 -13.59
C ASN A 323 -4.62 -16.91 -12.83
N SER A 324 -5.51 -17.29 -11.90
CA SER A 324 -5.40 -18.47 -11.05
C SER A 324 -6.73 -19.24 -10.97
N GLN A 325 -6.67 -20.48 -10.50
CA GLN A 325 -7.85 -21.29 -10.12
C GLN A 325 -8.25 -21.10 -8.65
N LEU A 326 -7.52 -20.27 -7.90
CA LEU A 326 -7.77 -20.05 -6.49
C LEU A 326 -8.95 -19.11 -6.26
N VAL A 327 -9.83 -19.56 -5.38
CA VAL A 327 -10.95 -18.82 -4.81
C VAL A 327 -10.68 -18.65 -3.32
N CYS A 328 -10.63 -17.40 -2.86
CA CYS A 328 -10.24 -17.03 -1.51
C CYS A 328 -11.36 -16.30 -0.78
N TYR A 329 -11.39 -16.40 0.54
CA TYR A 329 -12.20 -15.52 1.38
C TYR A 329 -11.42 -15.10 2.60
N ASN A 330 -11.67 -13.88 3.04
CA ASN A 330 -11.07 -13.35 4.25
C ASN A 330 -11.88 -13.81 5.46
N PHE A 331 -11.20 -14.13 6.54
CA PHE A 331 -11.90 -14.35 7.79
C PHE A 331 -12.46 -13.04 8.33
N ALA A 332 -13.68 -13.10 8.86
CA ALA A 332 -14.29 -11.93 9.48
C ALA A 332 -13.34 -11.42 10.59
N LYS A 333 -13.11 -10.11 10.61
CA LYS A 333 -12.41 -9.43 11.71
C LYS A 333 -13.37 -9.26 12.88
N PRO A 334 -13.61 -10.31 13.71
CA PRO A 334 -13.59 -10.06 15.16
C PRO A 334 -13.10 -11.27 15.97
N ALA A 335 -13.04 -11.09 17.29
CA ALA A 335 -12.31 -11.85 18.32
C ALA A 335 -12.22 -13.40 18.24
N ARG A 336 -13.09 -14.06 17.48
CA ARG A 336 -13.03 -15.50 17.22
C ARG A 336 -13.51 -15.74 15.79
N VAL A 337 -12.65 -16.37 15.01
CA VAL A 337 -12.99 -16.87 13.69
C VAL A 337 -13.35 -18.35 13.81
N ASP A 338 -14.60 -18.71 13.46
CA ASP A 338 -15.02 -20.11 13.28
C ASP A 338 -14.69 -20.56 11.85
N LEU A 339 -13.82 -21.56 11.78
CA LEU A 339 -13.15 -22.04 10.58
C LEU A 339 -13.73 -23.39 10.09
N ASN A 340 -15.05 -23.58 10.24
CA ASN A 340 -15.85 -24.79 9.89
C ASN A 340 -16.06 -25.78 11.04
N GLY A 341 -16.27 -25.32 12.28
CA GLY A 341 -16.70 -26.17 13.42
C GLY A 341 -15.73 -27.27 13.86
N THR A 342 -14.63 -27.48 13.13
CA THR A 342 -13.68 -28.60 13.32
C THR A 342 -12.31 -28.13 13.82
N LEU A 343 -12.03 -26.83 13.71
CA LEU A 343 -10.70 -26.25 13.91
C LEU A 343 -10.60 -25.25 15.09
N GLY A 344 -11.70 -25.04 15.83
CA GLY A 344 -11.74 -24.17 17.00
C GLY A 344 -11.68 -22.69 16.67
N SER A 345 -11.75 -21.84 17.71
CA SER A 345 -11.58 -20.39 17.59
C SER A 345 -10.11 -20.05 17.47
N TYR A 346 -9.70 -19.12 16.61
CA TYR A 346 -8.29 -18.73 16.51
C TYR A 346 -7.99 -17.36 17.15
N LEU A 347 -6.84 -17.24 17.81
CA LEU A 347 -6.29 -15.98 18.34
C LEU A 347 -5.31 -15.39 17.33
N PHE A 348 -5.66 -14.26 16.71
CA PHE A 348 -4.75 -13.51 15.84
C PHE A 348 -3.88 -12.56 16.66
N TRP A 349 -2.56 -12.67 16.49
CA TRP A 349 -1.56 -11.96 17.26
C TRP A 349 -0.60 -11.14 16.39
N PHE A 350 0.01 -10.14 17.02
CA PHE A 350 0.90 -9.12 16.45
C PHE A 350 2.22 -9.13 17.21
N ASN A 351 3.32 -8.95 16.51
CA ASN A 351 4.65 -8.75 17.05
C ASN A 351 5.36 -7.67 16.24
N TRP A 352 5.49 -6.50 16.83
CA TRP A 352 6.22 -5.38 16.24
C TRP A 352 7.65 -5.35 16.72
N THR A 353 8.59 -5.15 15.80
CA THR A 353 9.98 -4.81 16.11
C THR A 353 10.33 -3.49 15.45
N PHE A 354 11.20 -2.73 16.11
CA PHE A 354 11.70 -1.45 15.60
C PHE A 354 13.21 -1.54 15.51
N ASP A 355 13.80 -0.81 14.58
CA ASP A 355 15.24 -0.66 14.56
C ASP A 355 15.73 -0.05 15.88
N LYS A 356 16.93 -0.48 16.30
CA LYS A 356 17.55 -0.02 17.55
C LYS A 356 17.98 1.43 17.40
N GLY A 357 17.04 2.37 17.54
CA GLY A 357 17.34 3.76 17.83
C GLY A 357 17.90 3.84 19.25
N LYS A 358 19.04 4.49 19.45
CA LYS A 358 19.69 4.66 20.76
C LYS A 358 18.81 5.44 21.76
N GLY A 359 17.78 4.84 22.34
CA GLY A 359 16.85 5.50 23.24
C GLY A 359 15.98 4.55 24.06
N ASN A 360 16.45 4.26 25.28
CA ASN A 360 15.81 3.55 26.40
C ASN A 360 15.62 2.03 26.32
N ALA A 361 15.67 1.40 27.50
CA ALA A 361 15.64 -0.05 27.75
C ALA A 361 14.31 -0.76 27.38
N ASP A 362 13.36 0.00 26.80
CA ASP A 362 12.03 -0.43 26.38
C ASP A 362 11.92 -0.66 24.86
N ASP A 363 13.06 -0.79 24.17
CA ASP A 363 13.24 -1.29 22.79
C ASP A 363 12.78 -2.75 22.59
N LYS A 364 11.92 -3.24 23.47
CA LYS A 364 11.36 -4.58 23.41
C LYS A 364 10.21 -4.56 22.43
N SER A 365 10.21 -5.57 21.56
CA SER A 365 9.11 -5.89 20.68
C SER A 365 7.75 -5.69 21.35
N ILE A 366 6.79 -5.09 20.65
CA ILE A 366 5.42 -4.95 21.14
C ILE A 366 4.64 -6.18 20.67
N ILE A 367 4.25 -7.04 21.61
CA ILE A 367 3.56 -8.31 21.33
C ILE A 367 2.19 -8.32 21.98
N GLY A 368 1.20 -8.84 21.26
CA GLY A 368 -0.09 -9.18 21.85
C GLY A 368 -1.10 -9.58 20.79
N ASN A 369 -2.39 -9.45 21.10
CA ASN A 369 -3.45 -9.92 20.22
C ASN A 369 -4.63 -8.95 20.17
N TRP A 370 -5.47 -9.13 19.17
CA TRP A 370 -6.65 -8.31 18.92
C TRP A 370 -7.68 -8.30 20.06
N ASN A 371 -7.70 -9.30 20.92
CA ASN A 371 -8.76 -9.46 21.93
C ASN A 371 -8.42 -8.84 23.28
N LEU A 372 -7.15 -8.90 23.66
CA LEU A 372 -6.71 -8.58 25.01
C LEU A 372 -6.04 -7.20 25.09
N ASN A 373 -5.32 -6.79 24.05
CA ASN A 373 -4.51 -5.58 24.10
C ASN A 373 -4.51 -4.81 22.78
N TYR A 374 -5.71 -4.62 22.19
CA TYR A 374 -5.89 -4.00 20.87
C TYR A 374 -5.14 -2.65 20.74
N THR A 375 -5.37 -1.72 21.68
CA THR A 375 -4.74 -0.39 21.70
C THR A 375 -3.25 -0.42 22.03
N GLY A 376 -2.72 -1.59 22.40
CA GLY A 376 -1.30 -1.78 22.66
C GLY A 376 -0.56 -2.39 21.48
N VAL A 377 -1.24 -3.00 20.49
CA VAL A 377 -0.58 -3.84 19.48
C VAL A 377 -1.13 -3.69 18.07
N VAL A 378 -2.31 -3.11 17.92
CA VAL A 378 -2.93 -2.87 16.61
C VAL A 378 -2.77 -1.43 16.22
N GLU A 379 -3.04 -0.51 17.14
CA GLU A 379 -2.92 0.91 16.91
C GLU A 379 -2.34 1.56 18.15
N PHE A 380 -1.18 2.20 18.00
CA PHE A 380 -0.46 2.86 19.09
C PHE A 380 0.47 3.92 18.53
N ASP A 381 0.84 4.89 19.37
CA ASP A 381 1.84 5.89 19.00
C ASP A 381 3.20 5.53 19.60
N ARG A 382 4.28 5.77 18.83
CA ARG A 382 5.66 5.65 19.30
C ARG A 382 6.47 6.84 18.81
N THR A 383 7.24 7.45 19.70
CA THR A 383 8.10 8.59 19.33
C THR A 383 9.52 8.12 19.05
N PHE A 384 10.09 8.59 17.94
CA PHE A 384 11.52 8.42 17.64
C PHE A 384 12.22 9.75 17.93
N PHE A 385 13.25 9.71 18.78
CA PHE A 385 13.97 10.91 19.24
C PHE A 385 15.25 11.20 18.44
N ALA A 386 15.68 10.25 17.60
CA ALA A 386 16.81 10.44 16.70
C ALA A 386 16.29 10.76 15.30
N GLU A 387 16.92 11.71 14.63
CA GLU A 387 16.63 12.01 13.23
C GLU A 387 17.26 10.94 12.32
N GLY A 388 16.62 10.68 11.17
CA GLY A 388 17.09 9.70 10.19
C GLY A 388 16.04 8.66 9.84
N ASN A 389 16.46 7.64 9.08
CA ASN A 389 15.60 6.55 8.65
C ASN A 389 15.39 5.56 9.80
N HIS A 390 14.14 5.30 10.14
CA HIS A 390 13.73 4.28 11.10
C HIS A 390 13.00 3.15 10.39
N THR A 391 13.05 1.95 10.95
CA THR A 391 12.39 0.75 10.41
C THR A 391 11.45 0.17 11.46
N ALA A 392 10.22 -0.10 11.07
CA ALA A 392 9.28 -0.92 11.82
C ALA A 392 8.98 -2.20 11.05
N THR A 393 8.92 -3.32 11.74
CA THR A 393 8.55 -4.62 11.18
C THR A 393 7.38 -5.15 11.97
N LEU A 394 6.34 -5.58 11.27
CA LEU A 394 5.20 -6.27 11.84
C LEU A 394 5.23 -7.75 11.41
N ILE A 395 5.22 -8.63 12.39
CA ILE A 395 4.95 -10.06 12.21
C ILE A 395 3.57 -10.35 12.79
N VAL A 396 2.74 -11.06 12.04
CA VAL A 396 1.44 -11.55 12.51
C VAL A 396 1.39 -13.07 12.50
N GLY A 397 0.56 -13.63 13.36
CA GLY A 397 0.32 -15.07 13.38
C GLY A 397 -1.01 -15.41 14.01
N TYR A 398 -1.36 -16.69 13.99
CA TYR A 398 -2.58 -17.16 14.63
C TYR A 398 -2.35 -18.45 15.42
N GLU A 399 -3.14 -18.66 16.46
CA GLU A 399 -3.12 -19.88 17.28
C GLU A 399 -4.53 -20.43 17.43
N SER A 400 -4.70 -21.76 17.29
CA SER A 400 -5.98 -22.41 17.59
C SER A 400 -6.20 -22.42 19.09
N ILE A 401 -7.30 -21.85 19.54
CA ILE A 401 -7.80 -21.91 20.90
C ILE A 401 -8.78 -23.08 20.95
N SER A 402 -8.25 -24.26 21.29
CA SER A 402 -9.02 -25.48 21.55
C SER A 402 -9.87 -25.36 22.81
#